data_AF-A0A1B6E9F9-F1
#
_entry.id   AF-A0A1B6E9F9-F1
#
_cell.length_a   1.000
_cell.length_b   1.000
_cell.length_c   1.000
_cell.angle_alpha   90.00
_cell.angle_beta   90.00
_cell.angle_gamma   90.00
#
_symmetry.space_group_name_H-M   'P 1'
#
loop_
_entity.id
_entity.type
_entity.pdbx_description
1 polymer ?
#
loop_
_entity_poly.entity_id
_entity_poly.type
_entity_poly.pdbx_seq_one_letter_code
_entity_poly.pdbx_strand_id
1 'polypeptide(L)'
;MYSFEGEFRRLPEQNLAGASKKQEREELLNRAHLERLKREEYRRRQHSTLCIQSYIRSYQTRQKQKTKQRDEFDLLVENLKNNPPDDAMLAVLVQKLLFFYNQNIDTNRVVSIINILMRYLCCTILILLFYLFPGIWLLGRGSNLMHVGFFGNIF
;
A
#
# COMPACT_ATOMS: atom_id res chain seq x y z
N MET A 1 -61.48 35.13 50.84
CA MET A 1 -60.43 34.20 50.39
C MET A 1 -61.13 33.13 49.56
N TYR A 2 -60.87 33.04 48.25
CA TYR A 2 -61.63 32.17 47.34
C TYR A 2 -60.93 30.81 47.22
N SER A 3 -61.62 29.74 47.57
CA SER A 3 -61.14 28.35 47.45
C SER A 3 -61.49 27.82 46.07
N PHE A 4 -60.48 27.41 45.29
CA PHE A 4 -60.64 26.85 43.96
C PHE A 4 -60.57 25.33 44.03
N GLU A 5 -61.69 24.69 44.36
CA GLU A 5 -61.88 23.24 44.20
C GLU A 5 -62.30 22.92 42.77
N GLY A 6 -61.37 23.08 41.84
CA GLY A 6 -61.58 22.74 40.43
C GLY A 6 -61.43 21.25 40.20
N GLU A 7 -62.46 20.45 40.48
CA GLU A 7 -62.52 19.09 39.92
C GLU A 7 -62.88 19.20 38.43
N PHE A 8 -61.85 19.37 37.60
CA PHE A 8 -61.98 19.46 36.14
C PHE A 8 -62.54 18.13 35.60
N ARG A 9 -63.83 18.14 35.21
CA ARG A 9 -64.44 17.04 34.45
C ARG A 9 -63.63 16.83 33.17
N ARG A 10 -63.05 15.64 33.01
CA ARG A 10 -62.31 15.28 31.79
C ARG A 10 -63.28 15.25 30.60
N LEU A 11 -62.87 15.82 29.46
CA LEU A 11 -63.60 15.71 28.22
C LEU A 11 -63.68 14.24 27.76
N PRO A 12 -64.76 13.81 27.11
CA PRO A 12 -64.83 12.48 26.52
C PRO A 12 -63.74 12.33 25.45
N GLU A 13 -62.83 11.38 25.64
CA GLU A 13 -61.79 11.05 24.64
C GLU A 13 -62.41 10.24 23.50
N GLN A 14 -62.51 10.86 22.32
CA GLN A 14 -62.95 10.18 21.11
C GLN A 14 -61.81 9.36 20.52
N ASN A 15 -61.85 8.05 20.72
CA ASN A 15 -60.87 7.14 20.13
C ASN A 15 -61.22 6.90 18.65
N LEU A 16 -60.50 7.57 17.74
CA LEU A 16 -60.69 7.48 16.28
C LEU A 16 -60.03 6.23 15.67
N ALA A 17 -59.36 5.39 16.47
CA ALA A 17 -58.83 4.11 16.02
C ALA A 17 -60.00 3.12 15.86
N GLY A 18 -60.59 3.09 14.66
CA GLY A 18 -61.71 2.22 14.30
C GLY A 18 -61.53 0.78 14.78
N ALA A 19 -62.66 0.17 15.19
CA ALA A 19 -62.90 -1.19 15.69
C ALA A 19 -61.71 -2.17 15.62
N SER A 20 -60.64 -1.91 16.37
CA SER A 20 -59.59 -2.88 16.59
C SER A 20 -60.02 -3.77 17.74
N LYS A 21 -60.12 -5.08 17.51
CA LYS A 21 -60.31 -6.06 18.59
C LYS A 21 -59.26 -5.74 19.66
N LYS A 22 -59.67 -5.50 20.91
CA LYS A 22 -58.75 -5.34 22.05
C LYS A 22 -57.91 -6.60 22.13
N GLN A 23 -56.74 -6.60 21.48
CA GLN A 23 -55.76 -7.65 21.67
C GLN A 23 -55.30 -7.59 23.12
N GLU A 24 -55.12 -8.76 23.71
CA GLU A 24 -54.62 -8.86 25.06
C GLU A 24 -53.26 -8.15 25.16
N ARG A 25 -53.03 -7.40 26.24
CA ARG A 25 -51.82 -6.60 26.43
C ARG A 25 -50.55 -7.43 26.21
N GLU A 26 -50.58 -8.69 26.62
CA GLU A 26 -49.48 -9.63 26.44
C GLU A 26 -49.21 -9.96 24.97
N GLU A 27 -50.25 -10.15 24.15
CA GLU A 27 -50.09 -10.37 22.71
C GLU A 27 -49.44 -9.17 22.01
N LEU A 28 -49.82 -7.96 22.41
CA LEU A 28 -49.24 -6.72 21.86
C LEU A 28 -47.76 -6.59 22.23
N LEU A 29 -47.40 -6.87 23.49
CA LEU A 29 -46.03 -6.86 23.97
C LEU A 29 -45.18 -7.93 23.28
N ASN A 30 -45.72 -9.14 23.13
CA ASN A 30 -45.05 -10.24 22.44
C ASN A 30 -44.81 -9.92 20.97
N ARG A 31 -45.81 -9.38 20.26
CA ARG A 31 -45.64 -8.93 18.87
C ARG A 31 -44.56 -7.85 18.76
N ALA A 32 -44.61 -6.82 19.62
CA ALA A 32 -43.62 -5.75 19.61
C ALA A 32 -42.20 -6.25 19.90
N HIS A 33 -42.05 -7.22 20.82
CA HIS A 33 -40.77 -7.86 21.12
C HIS A 33 -40.23 -8.66 19.92
N LEU A 34 -41.06 -9.50 19.31
CA LEU A 34 -40.69 -10.28 18.12
C LEU A 34 -40.28 -9.38 16.95
N GLU A 35 -40.97 -8.27 16.74
CA GLU A 35 -40.58 -7.28 15.73
C GLU A 35 -39.21 -6.65 16.02
N ARG A 36 -38.91 -6.32 17.29
CA ARG A 36 -37.59 -5.80 17.68
C ARG A 36 -36.49 -6.81 17.42
N LEU A 37 -36.71 -8.09 17.77
CA LEU A 37 -35.77 -9.17 17.49
C LEU A 37 -35.52 -9.33 15.99
N LYS A 38 -36.58 -9.32 15.16
CA LYS A 38 -36.44 -9.38 13.70
C LYS A 38 -35.64 -8.20 13.14
N ARG A 39 -35.89 -6.98 13.63
CA ARG A 39 -35.12 -5.78 13.21
C ARG A 39 -33.65 -5.88 13.63
N GLU A 40 -33.36 -6.40 14.82
CA GLU A 40 -31.99 -6.62 15.26
C GLU A 40 -31.26 -7.68 14.45
N GLU A 41 -31.90 -8.82 14.19
CA GLU A 41 -31.32 -9.88 13.39
C GLU A 41 -31.02 -9.39 11.97
N TYR A 42 -31.96 -8.66 11.36
CA TYR A 42 -31.76 -8.04 10.05
C TYR A 42 -30.57 -7.07 10.06
N ARG A 43 -30.47 -6.18 11.06
CA ARG A 43 -29.32 -5.27 11.21
C ARG A 43 -28.00 -6.02 11.36
N ARG A 44 -27.96 -7.10 12.16
CA ARG A 44 -26.75 -7.93 12.32
C ARG A 44 -26.33 -8.59 11.01
N ARG A 45 -27.27 -9.15 10.25
CA ARG A 45 -27.02 -9.76 8.93
C ARG A 45 -26.52 -8.74 7.92
N GLN A 46 -27.12 -7.55 7.87
CA GLN A 46 -26.67 -6.46 7.01
C GLN A 46 -25.27 -5.99 7.37
N HIS A 47 -24.99 -5.76 8.65
CA HIS A 47 -23.68 -5.33 9.11
C HIS A 47 -22.59 -6.38 8.77
N SER A 48 -22.86 -7.66 9.04
CA SER A 48 -21.95 -8.75 8.71
C SER A 48 -21.66 -8.81 7.21
N THR A 49 -22.70 -8.68 6.38
CA THR A 49 -22.56 -8.60 4.91
C THR A 49 -21.67 -7.43 4.50
N LEU A 50 -21.89 -6.23 5.05
CA LEU A 50 -21.08 -5.05 4.74
C LEU A 50 -19.61 -5.22 5.16
N CYS A 51 -19.35 -5.81 6.33
CA CYS A 51 -17.99 -6.11 6.78
C CYS A 51 -17.26 -7.08 5.85
N ILE A 52 -17.92 -8.17 5.45
CA ILE A 52 -17.34 -9.16 4.53
C ILE A 52 -17.05 -8.50 3.18
N GLN A 53 -18.03 -7.74 2.64
CA GLN A 53 -17.88 -7.08 1.37
C GLN A 53 -16.77 -6.02 1.38
N SER A 54 -16.68 -5.19 2.42
CA SER A 54 -15.65 -4.16 2.52
C SER A 54 -14.26 -4.78 2.64
N TYR A 55 -14.12 -5.88 3.39
CA TYR A 55 -12.88 -6.62 3.51
C TYR A 55 -12.42 -7.18 2.15
N ILE A 56 -13.31 -7.86 1.42
CA ILE A 56 -13.00 -8.45 0.11
C ILE A 56 -12.61 -7.36 -0.89
N ARG A 57 -13.40 -6.27 -1.00
CA ARG A 57 -13.10 -5.16 -1.90
C ARG A 57 -11.73 -4.55 -1.57
N SER A 58 -11.47 -4.31 -0.28
CA SER A 58 -10.20 -3.76 0.19
C SER A 58 -9.01 -4.68 -0.14
N TYR A 59 -9.16 -5.99 0.08
CA TYR A 59 -8.16 -6.99 -0.29
C TYR A 59 -7.87 -6.98 -1.79
N GLN A 60 -8.91 -7.05 -2.62
CA GLN A 60 -8.76 -7.04 -4.08
C GLN A 60 -8.07 -5.76 -4.56
N THR A 61 -8.44 -4.60 -4.03
CA THR A 61 -7.79 -3.33 -4.35
C THR A 61 -6.31 -3.34 -3.98
N ARG A 62 -5.93 -3.83 -2.79
CA ARG A 62 -4.52 -3.97 -2.41
C ARG A 62 -3.75 -4.88 -3.36
N GLN A 63 -4.34 -6.02 -3.76
CA GLN A 63 -3.69 -6.94 -4.70
C GLN A 63 -3.48 -6.28 -6.07
N LYS A 64 -4.50 -5.62 -6.61
CA LYS A 64 -4.40 -4.88 -7.88
C LYS A 64 -3.32 -3.80 -7.80
N GLN A 65 -3.27 -3.05 -6.70
CA GLN A 65 -2.25 -2.01 -6.53
C GLN A 65 -0.83 -2.60 -6.44
N LYS A 66 -0.66 -3.72 -5.73
CA LYS A 66 0.63 -4.42 -5.69
C LYS A 66 1.06 -4.89 -7.07
N THR A 67 0.16 -5.44 -7.88
CA THR A 67 0.45 -5.83 -9.27
C THR A 67 0.86 -4.62 -10.11
N LYS A 68 0.08 -3.54 -10.08
CA LYS A 68 0.42 -2.31 -10.81
C LYS A 68 1.81 -1.77 -10.42
N GLN A 69 2.15 -1.78 -9.13
CA GLN A 69 3.46 -1.33 -8.66
C GLN A 69 4.61 -2.27 -9.12
N ARG A 70 4.36 -3.58 -9.28
CA ARG A 70 5.33 -4.50 -9.89
C ARG A 70 5.56 -4.17 -11.36
N ASP A 71 4.49 -3.95 -12.12
CA ASP A 71 4.59 -3.64 -13.55
C ASP A 71 5.37 -2.33 -13.76
N GLU A 72 5.06 -1.29 -12.97
CA GLU A 72 5.80 -0.03 -12.98
C GLU A 72 7.28 -0.23 -12.59
N PHE A 73 7.55 -1.07 -11.59
CA PHE A 73 8.91 -1.38 -11.16
C PHE A 73 9.70 -2.08 -12.28
N ASP A 74 9.11 -3.08 -12.94
CA ASP A 74 9.76 -3.82 -14.02
C ASP A 74 10.09 -2.90 -15.20
N LEU A 75 9.19 -1.99 -15.57
CA LEU A 75 9.43 -0.96 -16.59
C LEU A 75 10.60 -0.05 -16.23
N LEU A 76 10.69 0.39 -14.97
CA LEU A 76 11.80 1.23 -14.50
C LEU A 76 13.14 0.48 -14.56
N VAL A 77 13.16 -0.79 -14.16
CA VAL A 77 14.35 -1.63 -14.24
C VAL A 77 14.80 -1.85 -15.68
N GLU A 78 13.87 -2.02 -16.62
CA GLU A 78 14.20 -2.13 -18.05
C GLU A 78 14.84 -0.84 -18.59
N ASN A 79 14.30 0.33 -18.23
CA ASN A 79 14.84 1.63 -18.65
C ASN A 79 16.26 1.89 -18.12
N LEU A 80 16.61 1.33 -16.96
CA LEU A 80 17.95 1.43 -16.36
C LEU A 80 19.01 0.53 -17.01
N LYS A 81 18.63 -0.41 -17.88
CA LYS A 81 19.64 -1.19 -18.62
C LYS A 81 20.51 -0.31 -19.53
N ASN A 82 19.93 0.78 -20.02
CA ASN A 82 20.57 1.67 -20.99
C ASN A 82 21.11 2.97 -20.37
N ASN A 83 20.71 3.31 -19.14
CA ASN A 83 21.06 4.57 -18.49
C ASN A 83 21.59 4.31 -17.08
N PRO A 84 22.64 5.03 -16.64
CA PRO A 84 23.15 4.88 -15.27
C PRO A 84 22.06 5.28 -14.25
N PRO A 85 21.91 4.52 -13.16
CA PRO A 85 20.92 4.83 -12.13
C PRO A 85 21.33 6.08 -11.34
N ASP A 86 20.37 6.99 -11.17
CA ASP A 86 20.46 8.13 -10.25
C ASP A 86 20.04 7.72 -8.83
N ASP A 87 20.54 8.41 -7.81
CA ASP A 87 20.26 8.15 -6.39
C ASP A 87 18.74 8.23 -6.10
N ALA A 88 18.07 9.22 -6.69
CA ALA A 88 16.63 9.39 -6.56
C ALA A 88 15.86 8.18 -7.16
N MET A 89 16.34 7.65 -8.29
CA MET A 89 15.74 6.49 -8.94
C MET A 89 15.92 5.22 -8.09
N LEU A 90 17.10 5.03 -7.51
CA LEU A 90 17.37 3.91 -6.60
C LEU A 90 16.44 3.95 -5.38
N ALA A 91 16.24 5.13 -4.79
CA ALA A 91 15.31 5.30 -3.67
C ALA A 91 13.88 4.90 -4.06
N VAL A 92 13.40 5.33 -5.24
CA VAL A 92 12.06 4.96 -5.74
C VAL A 92 11.93 3.45 -5.95
N LEU A 93 12.94 2.80 -6.53
CA LEU A 93 12.93 1.35 -6.75
C LEU A 93 12.85 0.57 -5.44
N VAL A 94 13.63 0.97 -4.44
CA VAL A 94 13.62 0.34 -3.11
C VAL A 94 12.27 0.56 -2.42
N GLN A 95 11.73 1.77 -2.46
CA GLN A 95 10.42 2.08 -1.88
C GLN A 95 9.30 1.25 -2.53
N LYS A 96 9.30 1.14 -3.87
CA LYS A 96 8.33 0.31 -4.60
C LYS A 96 8.47 -1.16 -4.20
N LEU A 97 9.69 -1.69 -4.16
CA LEU A 97 9.92 -3.08 -3.75
C LEU A 97 9.35 -3.36 -2.36
N LEU A 98 9.66 -2.51 -1.36
CA LEU A 98 9.17 -2.67 0.01
C LEU A 98 7.63 -2.62 0.09
N PHE A 99 6.98 -1.86 -0.79
CA PHE A 99 5.52 -1.77 -0.82
C PHE A 99 4.84 -3.07 -1.28
N PHE A 100 5.32 -3.70 -2.35
CA PHE A 100 4.66 -4.88 -2.91
C PHE A 100 5.25 -6.23 -2.50
N TYR A 101 6.44 -6.25 -1.89
CA TYR A 101 7.24 -7.46 -1.67
C TYR A 101 6.44 -8.66 -1.18
N ASN A 102 6.65 -9.78 -1.88
CA ASN A 102 6.22 -11.11 -1.48
C ASN A 102 7.32 -12.11 -1.83
N GLN A 103 7.84 -12.82 -0.83
CA GLN A 103 8.93 -13.78 -0.98
C GLN A 103 8.69 -14.82 -2.09
N ASN A 104 7.46 -15.31 -2.24
CA ASN A 104 7.16 -16.38 -3.20
C ASN A 104 7.15 -15.90 -4.66
N ILE A 105 7.08 -14.60 -4.90
CA ILE A 105 6.88 -14.02 -6.24
C ILE A 105 8.03 -13.10 -6.63
N ASP A 106 8.54 -12.30 -5.68
CA ASP A 106 9.37 -11.14 -5.96
C ASP A 106 10.87 -11.37 -5.69
N THR A 107 11.29 -12.60 -5.40
CA THR A 107 12.70 -12.94 -5.11
C THR A 107 13.63 -12.51 -6.26
N ASN A 108 13.23 -12.74 -7.52
CA ASN A 108 14.03 -12.31 -8.67
C ASN A 108 14.17 -10.77 -8.75
N ARG A 109 13.13 -10.01 -8.37
CA ARG A 109 13.18 -8.54 -8.34
C ARG A 109 14.13 -8.02 -7.26
N VAL A 110 14.19 -8.70 -6.11
CA VAL A 110 15.17 -8.40 -5.05
C VAL A 110 16.59 -8.59 -5.57
N VAL A 111 16.87 -9.73 -6.21
CA VAL A 111 18.19 -10.00 -6.81
C VAL A 111 18.56 -8.93 -7.84
N SER A 112 17.60 -8.51 -8.68
CA SER A 112 17.81 -7.41 -9.64
C SER A 112 18.23 -6.11 -8.96
N ILE A 113 17.57 -5.70 -7.87
CA ILE A 113 17.97 -4.48 -7.13
C ILE A 113 19.35 -4.62 -6.53
N ILE A 114 19.66 -5.76 -5.90
CA ILE A 114 20.98 -6.01 -5.31
C ILE A 114 22.06 -5.88 -6.39
N ASN A 115 21.84 -6.45 -7.58
CA ASN A 115 22.77 -6.33 -8.70
C ASN A 115 22.94 -4.88 -9.18
N ILE A 116 21.86 -4.10 -9.24
CA ILE A 116 21.91 -2.68 -9.61
C ILE A 116 22.72 -1.88 -8.57
N LEU A 117 22.45 -2.10 -7.28
CA LEU A 117 23.16 -1.43 -6.18
C LEU A 117 24.66 -1.78 -6.17
N MET A 118 25.00 -3.05 -6.37
CA MET A 118 26.39 -3.48 -6.47
C MET A 118 27.13 -2.83 -7.63
N ARG A 119 26.49 -2.70 -8.81
CA ARG A 119 27.07 -2.00 -9.95
C ARG A 119 27.30 -0.52 -9.65
N TYR A 120 26.31 0.13 -9.02
CA TYR A 120 26.39 1.54 -8.65
C TYR A 120 27.55 1.80 -7.68
N LEU A 121 27.64 1.03 -6.59
CA LEU A 121 28.71 1.13 -5.59
C LEU A 121 30.09 0.83 -6.17
N CYS A 122 30.19 -0.15 -7.08
CA CYS A 122 31.46 -0.46 -7.74
C CYS A 122 31.95 0.71 -8.62
N CYS A 123 31.04 1.32 -9.40
CA CYS A 123 31.38 2.47 -10.23
C CYS A 123 31.83 3.67 -9.39
N THR A 124 31.15 3.98 -8.28
CA THR A 124 31.55 5.11 -7.41
C THR A 124 32.91 4.88 -6.75
N ILE A 125 33.20 3.65 -6.31
CA ILE A 125 34.51 3.28 -5.77
C ILE A 125 35.61 3.39 -6.84
N LEU A 126 35.37 2.90 -8.07
CA LEU A 126 36.34 3.01 -9.16
C LEU A 126 36.62 4.46 -9.54
N ILE A 127 35.60 5.31 -9.59
CA ILE A 127 35.75 6.75 -9.84
C ILE A 127 36.57 7.39 -8.71
N LEU A 128 36.25 7.10 -7.45
CA LEU A 128 37.01 7.61 -6.31
C LEU A 128 38.48 7.17 -6.34
N LEU A 129 38.76 5.91 -6.68
CA LEU A 129 40.14 5.42 -6.85
C LEU A 129 40.89 6.12 -7.98
N PHE A 130 40.21 6.41 -9.10
CA PHE A 130 40.78 7.18 -10.21
C PHE A 130 41.13 8.62 -9.82
N TYR A 131 40.27 9.27 -9.02
CA TYR A 131 40.52 10.63 -8.51
C TYR A 131 41.56 10.68 -7.38
N LEU A 132 41.66 9.65 -6.53
CA LEU A 132 42.59 9.62 -5.39
C LEU A 132 44.02 9.19 -5.77
N PHE A 133 44.19 8.43 -6.86
CA PHE A 133 45.49 7.96 -7.35
C PHE A 133 45.75 8.26 -8.85
N PRO A 134 45.76 9.54 -9.26
CA PRO A 134 46.01 9.90 -10.66
C PRO A 134 47.42 9.48 -11.15
N GLY A 135 48.39 9.32 -10.24
CA GLY A 135 49.79 9.02 -10.58
C GLY A 135 50.08 7.58 -11.01
N ILE A 136 49.24 6.60 -10.67
CA ILE A 136 49.48 5.18 -10.99
C ILE A 136 49.19 4.90 -12.48
N TRP A 137 48.25 5.63 -13.08
CA TRP A 137 47.90 5.48 -14.51
C TRP A 137 48.88 6.20 -15.47
N LEU A 138 49.65 7.18 -14.99
CA LEU A 138 50.69 7.86 -15.77
C LEU A 138 51.97 7.01 -15.90
N LEU A 139 52.28 6.15 -14.93
CA LEU A 139 53.43 5.24 -14.99
C LEU A 139 53.19 4.03 -15.92
N GLY A 140 51.95 3.65 -16.19
CA GLY A 140 51.61 2.54 -17.09
C GLY A 140 51.66 2.86 -18.59
N ARG A 141 51.71 4.15 -18.98
CA ARG A 141 51.89 4.57 -20.39
C ARG A 141 53.31 5.02 -20.72
N GLY A 142 54.18 5.24 -19.72
CA GLY A 142 55.56 5.69 -19.91
C GLY A 142 56.55 4.58 -20.30
N SER A 143 56.19 3.30 -20.15
CA SER A 143 57.09 2.16 -20.39
C SER A 143 57.20 1.71 -21.85
N ASN A 144 56.38 2.23 -22.77
CA ASN A 144 56.43 1.89 -24.20
C ASN A 144 57.10 2.96 -25.10
N LEU A 145 57.76 3.97 -24.52
CA LEU A 145 58.47 5.02 -25.29
C LEU A 145 59.99 5.05 -25.09
N MET A 146 60.60 3.92 -24.68
CA MET A 146 62.06 3.76 -24.52
C MET A 146 62.56 2.54 -25.31
N HIS A 147 62.17 2.42 -26.57
CA HIS A 147 62.78 1.45 -27.50
C HIS A 147 62.98 2.06 -28.89
N VAL A 148 63.57 3.26 -28.96
CA VAL A 148 64.09 3.81 -30.22
C VAL A 148 65.48 4.39 -29.96
N GLY A 149 66.49 3.71 -30.49
CA GLY A 149 67.79 4.30 -30.84
C GLY A 149 68.86 4.28 -29.75
N PHE A 150 69.44 3.10 -29.47
CA PHE A 150 70.83 3.05 -29.04
C PHE A 150 71.70 2.50 -30.17
N PHE A 151 72.61 3.35 -30.61
CA PHE A 151 73.69 3.13 -31.57
C PHE A 151 74.51 1.86 -31.28
N GLY A 152 75.02 1.26 -32.36
CA GLY A 152 76.37 0.69 -32.38
C GLY A 152 76.45 -0.83 -32.52
N ASN A 153 76.48 -1.33 -33.76
CA ASN A 153 77.25 -2.54 -34.07
C ASN A 153 78.39 -2.15 -34.99
N ILE A 154 79.59 -2.24 -34.43
CA ILE A 154 80.88 -2.33 -35.08
C ILE A 154 81.08 -3.81 -35.48
N PHE A 155 81.71 -4.00 -36.64
CA PHE A 155 81.91 -5.20 -37.44
C PHE A 155 80.78 -5.57 -38.41
#